data_AF-A0A947HGR2-F1
#
_entry.id   AF-A0A947HGR2-F1
#
_cell.length_a   1.000
_cell.length_b   1.000
_cell.length_c   1.000
_cell.angle_alpha   90.00
_cell.angle_beta   90.00
_cell.angle_gamma   90.00
#
_symmetry.space_group_name_H-M   'P 1'
#
loop_
_entity.id
_entity.type
_entity.pdbx_description
1 polymer ?
#
loop_
_entity_poly.entity_id
_entity_poly.type
_entity_poly.pdbx_seq_one_letter_code
_entity_poly.pdbx_strand_id
1 'polypeptide(L)'
;MDQFLQSLDSQLSPIDRDSLFGKAWADGMQALSEAQELDGVERQERLVQSCDQFILAIHHARSRPEPYLGMAYLLTILEDYHSAGKYVRLALRLAPGYPEAEDLNRLIQTCSAVSNAFADLSELCMVAGVRLEEVLPEDQDIQPEELYAKTETLLYTQLQLIDHEPAPEVVTRPEGLAEMKHRTQELTAFTRAIRQRLEILRPHKDITELELQLQGLENLCQKCQSCLHISQQLAEMSEWVKQDFKLLTRHVIQLRMHATAEEVARAERFDAELQTRYDKIVAIIQGLENETRTRFEEEISFAPLMQQRENFQQLLDSTRRRVHMPNA
;
A
#
# COMPACT_ATOMS: atom_id res chain seq x y z
N MET A 1 17.13 10.39 -9.56
CA MET A 1 16.34 11.56 -10.01
C MET A 1 17.07 12.86 -9.68
N ASP A 2 17.80 12.93 -8.55
CA ASP A 2 18.61 14.10 -8.15
C ASP A 2 19.57 14.65 -9.20
N GLN A 3 20.30 13.78 -9.91
CA GLN A 3 21.21 14.22 -10.99
C GLN A 3 20.47 14.92 -12.15
N PHE A 4 19.20 14.57 -12.37
CA PHE A 4 18.35 15.17 -13.40
C PHE A 4 17.73 16.49 -12.93
N LEU A 5 17.32 16.57 -11.66
CA LEU A 5 16.85 17.82 -11.05
C LEU A 5 17.97 18.87 -11.01
N GLN A 6 19.20 18.45 -10.70
CA GLN A 6 20.39 19.30 -10.76
C GLN A 6 20.74 19.73 -12.18
N SER A 7 20.49 18.88 -13.20
CA SER A 7 20.73 19.26 -14.59
C SER A 7 19.77 20.36 -15.06
N LEU A 8 18.50 20.31 -14.65
CA LEU A 8 17.50 21.33 -15.01
C LEU A 8 17.80 22.71 -14.39
N ASP A 9 18.26 22.77 -13.14
CA ASP A 9 18.63 24.04 -12.50
C ASP A 9 19.91 24.65 -13.09
N SER A 10 20.79 23.81 -13.64
CA SER A 10 22.00 24.25 -14.36
C SER A 10 21.72 24.87 -15.74
N GLN A 11 20.53 24.61 -16.32
CA GLN A 11 20.13 25.14 -17.63
C GLN A 11 19.58 26.57 -17.57
N LEU A 12 19.23 27.08 -16.38
CA LEU A 12 18.76 28.46 -16.23
C LEU A 12 19.92 29.46 -16.35
N SER A 13 19.68 30.53 -17.12
CA SER A 13 20.65 31.62 -17.21
C SER A 13 20.82 32.30 -15.83
N PRO A 14 22.02 32.83 -15.50
CA PRO A 14 22.24 33.53 -14.23
C PRO A 14 21.28 34.70 -13.99
N ILE A 15 20.83 35.36 -15.06
CA ILE A 15 19.87 36.47 -15.01
C ILE A 15 18.47 35.98 -14.60
N ASP A 16 18.13 34.74 -14.96
CA ASP A 16 16.83 34.16 -14.65
C ASP A 16 16.73 33.70 -13.22
N ARG A 17 17.84 33.25 -12.59
CA ARG A 17 17.85 32.76 -11.21
C ARG A 17 17.38 33.81 -10.20
N ASP A 18 17.74 35.07 -10.40
CA ASP A 18 17.35 36.17 -9.53
C ASP A 18 15.95 36.75 -9.84
N SER A 19 15.35 36.35 -10.97
CA SER A 19 14.03 36.81 -11.38
C SER A 19 12.90 36.16 -10.56
N LEU A 20 11.71 36.79 -10.56
CA LEU A 20 10.51 36.19 -9.93
C LEU A 20 10.15 34.84 -10.54
N PHE A 21 10.41 34.66 -11.83
CA PHE A 21 10.26 33.37 -12.52
C PHE A 21 11.22 32.33 -11.97
N GLY A 22 12.53 32.64 -11.89
CA GLY A 22 13.55 31.69 -11.47
C GLY A 22 13.35 31.24 -10.02
N LYS A 23 12.95 32.16 -9.15
CA LYS A 23 12.59 31.84 -7.76
C LYS A 23 11.39 30.90 -7.69
N ALA A 24 10.28 31.24 -8.34
CA ALA A 24 9.10 30.40 -8.34
C ALA A 24 9.37 29.01 -8.96
N TRP A 25 10.17 28.94 -10.03
CA TRP A 25 10.59 27.66 -10.61
C TRP A 25 11.45 26.83 -9.64
N ALA A 26 12.49 27.43 -9.05
CA ALA A 26 13.38 26.75 -8.12
C ALA A 26 12.64 26.25 -6.87
N ASP A 27 11.80 27.10 -6.28
CA ASP A 27 10.98 26.75 -5.12
C ASP A 27 10.00 25.61 -5.46
N GLY A 28 9.41 25.63 -6.66
CA GLY A 28 8.53 24.57 -7.14
C GLY A 28 9.23 23.23 -7.32
N MET A 29 10.43 23.24 -7.91
CA MET A 29 11.26 22.04 -8.10
C MET A 29 11.80 21.50 -6.77
N GLN A 30 12.21 22.38 -5.84
CA GLN A 30 12.65 21.98 -4.52
C GLN A 30 11.52 21.33 -3.73
N ALA A 31 10.34 21.96 -3.68
CA ALA A 31 9.17 21.38 -3.02
C ALA A 31 8.77 20.02 -3.62
N LEU A 32 8.88 19.87 -4.94
CA LEU A 32 8.65 18.59 -5.61
C LEU A 32 9.66 17.52 -5.20
N SER A 33 10.94 17.90 -5.10
CA SER A 33 12.02 17.00 -4.65
C SER A 33 11.80 16.55 -3.20
N GLU A 34 11.52 17.51 -2.31
CA GLU A 34 11.24 17.23 -0.89
C GLU A 34 10.01 16.31 -0.73
N ALA A 35 8.97 16.50 -1.56
CA ALA A 35 7.78 15.65 -1.53
C ALA A 35 8.06 14.17 -1.87
N GLN A 36 9.17 13.85 -2.54
CA GLN A 36 9.53 12.46 -2.85
C GLN A 36 10.17 11.73 -1.67
N GLU A 37 10.72 12.47 -0.70
CA GLU A 37 11.37 11.92 0.49
C GLU A 37 10.43 11.84 1.70
N LEU A 38 9.26 12.48 1.61
CA LEU A 38 8.25 12.57 2.66
C LEU A 38 7.09 11.61 2.40
N ASP A 39 6.38 11.23 3.47
CA ASP A 39 5.17 10.41 3.42
C ASP A 39 3.96 11.14 4.04
N GLY A 40 2.76 10.66 3.73
CA GLY A 40 1.52 11.12 4.36
C GLY A 40 1.18 12.59 4.11
N VAL A 41 0.82 13.32 5.18
CA VAL A 41 0.32 14.70 5.11
C VAL A 41 1.41 15.68 4.66
N GLU A 42 2.64 15.50 5.15
CA GLU A 42 3.77 16.38 4.80
C GLU A 42 4.08 16.31 3.30
N ARG A 43 4.02 15.11 2.71
CA ARG A 43 4.12 14.92 1.26
C ARG A 43 3.05 15.71 0.51
N GLN A 44 1.80 15.63 0.97
CA GLN A 44 0.69 16.33 0.32
C GLN A 44 0.87 17.86 0.37
N GLU A 45 1.30 18.40 1.50
CA GLU A 45 1.58 19.84 1.65
C GLU A 45 2.67 20.30 0.68
N ARG A 46 3.75 19.51 0.52
CA ARG A 46 4.83 19.83 -0.43
C ARG A 46 4.40 19.75 -1.89
N LEU A 47 3.53 18.80 -2.25
CA LEU A 47 2.97 18.72 -3.60
C LEU A 47 2.07 19.93 -3.90
N VAL A 48 1.26 20.39 -2.94
CA VAL A 48 0.46 21.61 -3.09
C VAL A 48 1.36 22.83 -3.26
N GLN A 49 2.39 22.97 -2.42
CA GLN A 49 3.37 24.05 -2.52
C GLN A 49 4.05 24.07 -3.89
N SER A 50 4.47 22.91 -4.39
CA SER A 50 5.09 22.78 -5.72
C SER A 50 4.14 23.22 -6.84
N CYS A 51 2.87 22.82 -6.77
CA CYS A 51 1.84 23.20 -7.73
C CYS A 51 1.64 24.74 -7.78
N ASP A 52 1.49 25.37 -6.61
CA ASP A 52 1.31 26.83 -6.51
C ASP A 52 2.50 27.59 -7.10
N GLN A 53 3.72 27.10 -6.84
CA GLN A 53 4.94 27.72 -7.36
C GLN A 53 5.07 27.57 -8.88
N PHE A 54 4.71 26.41 -9.46
CA PHE A 54 4.67 26.28 -10.92
C PHE A 54 3.61 27.17 -11.56
N ILE A 55 2.44 27.36 -10.92
CA ILE A 55 1.42 28.30 -11.39
C ILE A 55 1.97 29.73 -11.40
N LEU A 56 2.68 30.14 -10.35
CA LEU A 56 3.35 31.44 -10.28
C LEU A 56 4.43 31.60 -11.36
N ALA A 57 5.25 30.57 -11.58
CA ALA A 57 6.26 30.57 -12.63
C ALA A 57 5.63 30.72 -14.04
N ILE A 58 4.53 30.00 -14.32
CA ILE A 58 3.74 30.15 -15.54
C ILE A 58 3.21 31.58 -15.67
N HIS A 59 2.70 32.16 -14.59
CA HIS A 59 2.18 33.52 -14.60
C HIS A 59 3.27 34.54 -14.97
N HIS A 60 4.48 34.38 -14.43
CA HIS A 60 5.61 35.28 -14.70
C HIS A 60 6.24 35.10 -16.09
N ALA A 61 6.24 33.88 -16.65
CA ALA A 61 6.84 33.62 -17.96
C ALA A 61 6.08 32.55 -18.77
N ARG A 62 4.92 32.92 -19.34
CA ARG A 62 4.09 31.99 -20.16
C ARG A 62 4.75 31.47 -21.44
N SER A 63 5.79 32.14 -21.94
CA SER A 63 6.52 31.73 -23.13
C SER A 63 7.58 30.67 -22.86
N ARG A 64 7.81 30.32 -21.60
CA ARG A 64 8.85 29.39 -21.17
C ARG A 64 8.29 27.98 -21.00
N PRO A 65 8.88 26.94 -21.61
CA PRO A 65 8.39 25.56 -21.51
C PRO A 65 8.59 24.93 -20.12
N GLU A 66 9.55 25.41 -19.33
CA GLU A 66 10.02 24.75 -18.10
C GLU A 66 8.91 24.60 -17.04
N PRO A 67 8.12 25.63 -16.68
CA PRO A 67 7.04 25.47 -15.69
C PRO A 67 5.95 24.49 -16.12
N TYR A 68 5.66 24.43 -17.42
CA TYR A 68 4.71 23.45 -17.96
C TYR A 68 5.27 22.03 -17.83
N LEU A 69 6.58 21.87 -18.02
CA LEU A 69 7.25 20.59 -17.80
C LEU A 69 7.23 20.20 -16.31
N GLY A 70 7.50 21.14 -15.39
CA GLY A 70 7.40 20.91 -13.94
C GLY A 70 5.99 20.47 -13.51
N MET A 71 4.96 21.14 -14.03
CA MET A 71 3.57 20.75 -13.79
C MET A 71 3.26 19.35 -14.33
N ALA A 72 3.78 19.00 -15.51
CA ALA A 72 3.61 17.66 -16.06
C ALA A 72 4.29 16.57 -15.21
N TYR A 73 5.48 16.83 -14.66
CA TYR A 73 6.13 15.92 -13.72
C TYR A 73 5.29 15.75 -12.45
N LEU A 74 4.82 16.84 -11.85
CA LEU A 74 3.97 16.80 -10.68
C LEU A 74 2.71 15.95 -10.92
N LEU A 75 2.04 16.16 -12.05
CA LEU A 75 0.84 15.40 -12.41
C LEU A 75 1.13 13.93 -12.72
N THR A 76 2.32 13.63 -13.25
CA THR A 76 2.76 12.24 -13.47
C THR A 76 3.00 11.52 -12.13
N ILE A 77 3.54 12.21 -11.11
CA ILE A 77 3.69 11.68 -9.75
C ILE A 77 2.34 11.46 -9.06
N LEU A 78 1.35 12.29 -9.39
CA LEU A 78 -0.05 12.14 -8.95
C LEU A 78 -0.84 11.15 -9.81
N GLU A 79 -0.21 10.50 -10.78
CA GLU A 79 -0.82 9.54 -11.71
C GLU A 79 -1.94 10.12 -12.59
N ASP A 80 -2.08 11.46 -12.70
CA ASP A 80 -2.97 12.12 -13.65
C ASP A 80 -2.27 12.31 -15.00
N TYR A 81 -2.08 11.21 -15.72
CA TYR A 81 -1.39 11.17 -17.01
C TYR A 81 -2.12 11.99 -18.09
N HIS A 82 -3.44 12.11 -18.00
CA HIS A 82 -4.23 12.88 -18.97
C HIS A 82 -3.93 14.37 -18.89
N SER A 83 -3.93 14.93 -17.67
CA SER A 83 -3.57 16.33 -17.45
C SER A 83 -2.09 16.55 -17.69
N ALA A 84 -1.22 15.64 -17.23
CA ALA A 84 0.23 15.71 -17.48
C ALA A 84 0.54 15.85 -18.98
N GLY A 85 -0.11 15.02 -19.82
CA GLY A 85 0.05 15.07 -21.27
C GLY A 85 -0.40 16.40 -21.90
N LYS A 86 -1.38 17.11 -21.32
CA LYS A 86 -1.76 18.46 -21.79
C LYS A 86 -0.61 19.45 -21.57
N TYR A 87 -0.01 19.42 -20.39
CA TYR A 87 1.10 20.31 -20.03
C TYR A 87 2.37 20.03 -20.85
N VAL A 88 2.70 18.76 -21.09
CA VAL A 88 3.83 18.40 -21.98
C VAL A 88 3.62 18.88 -23.41
N ARG A 89 2.40 18.73 -23.96
CA ARG A 89 2.09 19.27 -25.29
C ARG A 89 2.21 20.80 -25.35
N LEU A 90 1.89 21.51 -24.27
CA LEU A 90 2.11 22.95 -24.17
C LEU A 90 3.61 23.29 -24.17
N ALA A 91 4.42 22.56 -23.41
CA ALA A 91 5.88 22.73 -23.40
C ALA A 91 6.49 22.49 -24.79
N LEU A 92 6.13 21.38 -25.46
CA LEU A 92 6.58 21.06 -26.82
C LEU A 92 6.08 22.06 -27.88
N ARG A 93 4.94 22.70 -27.66
CA ARG A 93 4.44 23.77 -28.55
C ARG A 93 5.28 25.04 -28.42
N LEU A 94 5.75 25.36 -27.22
CA LEU A 94 6.62 26.51 -26.95
C LEU A 94 8.05 26.26 -27.45
N ALA A 95 8.57 25.05 -27.24
CA ALA A 95 9.89 24.62 -27.66
C ALA A 95 9.84 23.25 -28.38
N PRO A 96 9.60 23.23 -29.71
CA PRO A 96 9.62 22.01 -30.50
C PRO A 96 11.03 21.41 -30.50
N GLY A 97 11.19 20.19 -29.98
CA GLY A 97 12.49 19.53 -29.83
C GLY A 97 13.15 19.73 -28.47
N TYR A 98 12.38 20.11 -27.44
CA TYR A 98 12.89 20.13 -26.06
C TYR A 98 13.05 18.68 -25.54
N PRO A 99 14.29 18.15 -25.40
CA PRO A 99 14.52 16.72 -25.22
C PRO A 99 13.79 16.14 -24.00
N GLU A 100 13.82 16.85 -22.88
CA GLU A 100 13.20 16.44 -21.62
C GLU A 100 11.68 16.34 -21.74
N ALA A 101 11.06 17.21 -22.52
CA ALA A 101 9.63 17.15 -22.79
C ALA A 101 9.26 15.99 -23.74
N GLU A 102 10.13 15.64 -24.69
CA GLU A 102 9.94 14.46 -25.54
C GLU A 102 10.06 13.16 -24.74
N ASP A 103 11.04 13.07 -23.85
CA ASP A 103 11.24 11.94 -22.95
C ASP A 103 10.06 11.76 -22.01
N LEU A 104 9.62 12.84 -21.36
CA LEU A 104 8.45 12.79 -20.49
C LEU A 104 7.17 12.48 -21.28
N ASN A 105 7.01 12.99 -22.50
CA ASN A 105 5.87 12.64 -23.35
C ASN A 105 5.83 11.14 -23.65
N ARG A 106 6.98 10.53 -23.96
CA ARG A 106 7.10 9.07 -24.17
C ARG A 106 6.72 8.30 -22.91
N LEU A 107 7.25 8.71 -21.75
CA LEU A 107 6.90 8.10 -20.46
C LEU A 107 5.39 8.17 -20.19
N ILE A 108 4.79 9.35 -20.31
CA ILE A 108 3.35 9.55 -20.10
C ILE A 108 2.53 8.72 -21.08
N GLN A 109 2.95 8.59 -22.35
CA GLN A 109 2.26 7.74 -23.31
C GLN A 109 2.32 6.26 -22.92
N THR A 110 3.47 5.78 -22.45
CA THR A 110 3.61 4.41 -21.96
C THR A 110 2.78 4.19 -20.70
N CYS A 111 2.88 5.07 -19.71
CA CYS A 111 2.12 4.98 -18.45
C CYS A 111 0.61 5.12 -18.68
N SER A 112 0.18 6.03 -19.55
CA SER A 112 -1.23 6.19 -19.93
C SER A 112 -1.72 4.99 -20.73
N ALA A 113 -0.91 4.37 -21.59
CA ALA A 113 -1.30 3.16 -22.29
C ALA A 113 -1.44 1.97 -21.33
N VAL A 114 -0.59 1.87 -20.32
CA VAL A 114 -0.69 0.86 -19.25
C VAL A 114 -1.90 1.16 -18.36
N SER A 115 -2.06 2.39 -17.89
CA SER A 115 -3.20 2.81 -17.05
C SER A 115 -4.53 2.71 -17.79
N ASN A 116 -4.59 3.10 -19.07
CA ASN A 116 -5.77 2.91 -19.91
C ASN A 116 -5.94 1.44 -20.27
N ALA A 117 -4.89 0.63 -20.45
CA ALA A 117 -5.08 -0.80 -20.59
C ALA A 117 -5.66 -1.39 -19.30
N PHE A 118 -5.22 -0.97 -18.12
CA PHE A 118 -5.81 -1.37 -16.84
C PHE A 118 -7.22 -0.81 -16.63
N ALA A 119 -7.51 0.41 -17.08
CA ALA A 119 -8.83 1.03 -16.98
C ALA A 119 -9.79 0.44 -18.01
N ASP A 120 -9.32 0.14 -19.22
CA ASP A 120 -10.05 -0.58 -20.28
C ASP A 120 -10.19 -2.05 -19.93
N LEU A 121 -9.30 -2.64 -19.13
CA LEU A 121 -9.40 -4.00 -18.61
C LEU A 121 -10.25 -4.06 -17.35
N SER A 122 -10.22 -3.02 -16.50
CA SER A 122 -11.15 -2.82 -15.39
C SER A 122 -12.54 -2.51 -15.95
N GLU A 123 -12.64 -1.74 -17.02
CA GLU A 123 -13.86 -1.47 -17.77
C GLU A 123 -14.26 -2.69 -18.57
N LEU A 124 -13.36 -3.49 -19.17
CA LEU A 124 -13.70 -4.79 -19.76
C LEU A 124 -14.12 -5.79 -18.68
N CYS A 125 -13.58 -5.76 -17.47
CA CYS A 125 -14.05 -6.55 -16.35
C CYS A 125 -15.42 -6.02 -15.84
N MET A 126 -15.64 -4.71 -15.83
CA MET A 126 -16.93 -4.10 -15.46
C MET A 126 -18.01 -4.30 -16.56
N VAL A 127 -17.63 -4.23 -17.84
CA VAL A 127 -18.47 -4.34 -19.05
C VAL A 127 -18.67 -5.81 -19.46
N ALA A 128 -17.71 -6.70 -19.19
CA ALA A 128 -17.91 -8.16 -19.22
C ALA A 128 -18.67 -8.69 -17.99
N GLY A 129 -19.25 -7.79 -17.17
CA GLY A 129 -20.24 -8.14 -16.16
C GLY A 129 -19.65 -8.63 -14.85
N VAL A 130 -18.61 -7.98 -14.33
CA VAL A 130 -18.23 -8.05 -12.92
C VAL A 130 -18.88 -6.90 -12.13
N ARG A 131 -20.14 -6.58 -12.45
CA ARG A 131 -21.10 -6.30 -11.37
C ARG A 131 -21.48 -7.65 -10.79
N LEU A 132 -20.80 -8.02 -9.72
CA LEU A 132 -20.93 -9.27 -8.98
C LEU A 132 -22.35 -9.61 -8.45
N GLU A 133 -23.32 -8.74 -8.72
CA GLU A 133 -24.71 -8.82 -8.27
C GLU A 133 -25.73 -8.70 -9.41
N GLU A 134 -25.31 -8.63 -10.68
CA GLU A 134 -26.23 -9.01 -11.77
C GLU A 134 -26.30 -10.54 -11.79
N VAL A 135 -27.05 -11.05 -10.80
CA VAL A 135 -27.87 -12.24 -10.93
C VAL A 135 -28.32 -12.28 -12.37
N LEU A 136 -27.82 -13.25 -13.13
CA LEU A 136 -28.34 -13.56 -14.46
C LEU A 136 -29.87 -13.44 -14.35
N PRO A 137 -30.51 -12.48 -15.04
CA PRO A 137 -31.96 -12.41 -15.00
C PRO A 137 -32.43 -13.80 -15.42
N GLU A 138 -33.24 -14.47 -14.60
CA GLU A 138 -33.71 -15.84 -14.86
C GLU A 138 -34.41 -15.98 -16.23
N ASP A 139 -34.68 -14.85 -16.91
CA ASP A 139 -35.34 -14.72 -18.20
C ASP A 139 -34.42 -14.40 -19.40
N GLN A 140 -33.09 -14.30 -19.25
CA GLN A 140 -32.22 -14.10 -20.43
C GLN A 140 -31.83 -15.45 -21.06
N ASP A 141 -32.38 -15.68 -22.26
CA ASP A 141 -32.10 -16.82 -23.14
C ASP A 141 -30.68 -16.71 -23.76
N ILE A 142 -29.66 -16.69 -22.90
CA ILE A 142 -28.26 -16.64 -23.31
C ILE A 142 -27.90 -18.01 -23.88
N GLN A 143 -27.47 -18.02 -25.15
CA GLN A 143 -27.03 -19.24 -25.82
C GLN A 143 -25.81 -19.84 -25.07
N PRO A 144 -25.81 -21.14 -24.73
CA PRO A 144 -24.71 -21.78 -24.00
C PRO A 144 -23.34 -21.60 -24.66
N GLU A 145 -23.28 -21.52 -25.99
CA GLU A 145 -22.06 -21.22 -26.74
C GLU A 145 -21.47 -19.85 -26.41
N GLU A 146 -22.31 -18.83 -26.31
CA GLU A 146 -21.89 -17.47 -26.00
C GLU A 146 -21.42 -17.36 -24.54
N LEU A 147 -22.14 -18.00 -23.62
CA LEU A 147 -21.75 -18.07 -22.21
C LEU A 147 -20.40 -18.80 -22.04
N TYR A 148 -20.17 -19.88 -22.79
CA TYR A 148 -18.90 -20.60 -22.79
C TYR A 148 -17.75 -19.69 -23.26
N ALA A 149 -17.87 -19.08 -24.45
CA ALA A 149 -16.84 -18.22 -25.02
C ALA A 149 -16.52 -17.01 -24.11
N LYS A 150 -17.55 -16.41 -23.49
CA LYS A 150 -17.38 -15.33 -22.51
C LYS A 150 -16.66 -15.81 -21.25
N THR A 151 -17.00 -16.98 -20.74
CA THR A 151 -16.37 -17.55 -19.53
C THR A 151 -14.90 -17.91 -19.78
N GLU A 152 -14.61 -18.50 -20.94
CA GLU A 152 -13.24 -18.80 -21.39
C GLU A 152 -12.40 -17.53 -21.53
N THR A 153 -12.93 -16.50 -22.19
CA THR A 153 -12.24 -15.21 -22.36
C THR A 153 -11.92 -14.55 -21.03
N LEU A 154 -12.86 -14.58 -20.07
CA LEU A 154 -12.66 -14.03 -18.73
C LEU A 154 -11.59 -14.79 -17.95
N LEU A 155 -11.64 -16.12 -17.95
CA LEU A 155 -10.63 -16.96 -17.29
C LEU A 155 -9.25 -16.72 -17.88
N TYR A 156 -9.13 -16.75 -19.20
CA TYR A 156 -7.86 -16.52 -19.90
C TYR A 156 -7.28 -15.14 -19.55
N THR A 157 -8.10 -14.09 -19.63
CA THR A 157 -7.67 -12.72 -19.33
C THR A 157 -7.21 -12.59 -17.88
N GLN A 158 -7.97 -13.15 -16.94
CA GLN A 158 -7.62 -13.10 -15.52
C GLN A 158 -6.33 -13.87 -15.20
N LEU A 159 -6.10 -15.00 -15.87
CA LEU A 159 -4.86 -15.76 -15.75
C LEU A 159 -3.66 -14.96 -16.28
N GLN A 160 -3.78 -14.31 -17.44
CA GLN A 160 -2.71 -13.46 -17.97
C GLN A 160 -2.37 -12.29 -17.06
N LEU A 161 -3.36 -11.70 -16.39
CA LEU A 161 -3.12 -10.66 -15.39
C LEU A 161 -2.32 -11.17 -14.20
N ILE A 162 -2.73 -12.33 -13.68
CA ILE A 162 -2.09 -12.95 -12.52
C ILE A 162 -0.65 -13.36 -12.81
N ASP A 163 -0.34 -13.78 -14.04
CA ASP A 163 1.04 -14.10 -14.45
C ASP A 163 1.99 -12.89 -14.35
N HIS A 164 1.45 -11.67 -14.33
CA HIS A 164 2.20 -10.42 -14.15
C HIS A 164 2.12 -9.84 -12.74
N GLU A 165 1.28 -10.40 -11.87
CA GLU A 165 1.17 -9.96 -10.48
C GLU A 165 2.27 -10.62 -9.62
N PRO A 166 2.84 -9.90 -8.64
CA PRO A 166 3.76 -10.52 -7.69
C PRO A 166 3.04 -11.60 -6.89
N ALA A 167 3.80 -12.63 -6.48
CA ALA A 167 3.26 -13.67 -5.61
C ALA A 167 2.68 -13.04 -4.33
N PRO A 168 1.58 -13.57 -3.79
CA PRO A 168 1.01 -13.07 -2.54
C PRO A 168 2.04 -13.24 -1.42
N GLU A 169 2.46 -12.14 -0.83
CA GLU A 169 3.37 -12.12 0.31
C GLU A 169 2.63 -11.66 1.57
N VAL A 170 3.16 -12.01 2.73
CA VAL A 170 2.65 -11.53 4.02
C VAL A 170 3.06 -10.06 4.19
N VAL A 171 2.11 -9.21 4.55
CA VAL A 171 2.31 -7.76 4.69
C VAL A 171 1.93 -7.33 6.09
N THR A 172 2.76 -6.48 6.70
CA THR A 172 2.55 -5.97 8.07
C THR A 172 2.05 -4.52 8.08
N ARG A 173 2.31 -3.79 7.00
CA ARG A 173 1.93 -2.38 6.86
C ARG A 173 0.42 -2.21 6.64
N PRO A 174 -0.22 -1.21 7.28
CA PRO A 174 -1.66 -0.99 7.14
C PRO A 174 -2.12 -0.78 5.69
N GLU A 175 -1.36 -0.04 4.90
CA GLU A 175 -1.69 0.29 3.51
C GLU A 175 -1.71 -0.99 2.65
N GLY A 176 -0.65 -1.79 2.73
CA GLY A 176 -0.57 -3.04 1.98
C GLY A 176 -1.55 -4.11 2.49
N LEU A 177 -1.93 -4.08 3.77
CA LEU A 177 -3.00 -4.93 4.30
C LEU A 177 -4.37 -4.59 3.67
N ALA A 178 -4.67 -3.31 3.49
CA ALA A 178 -5.90 -2.85 2.86
C ALA A 178 -5.96 -3.26 1.38
N GLU A 179 -4.86 -3.09 0.65
CA GLU A 179 -4.72 -3.52 -0.74
C GLU A 179 -4.87 -5.04 -0.88
N MET A 180 -4.15 -5.81 -0.06
CA MET A 180 -4.24 -7.28 -0.04
C MET A 180 -5.66 -7.76 0.27
N LYS A 181 -6.33 -7.11 1.22
CA LYS A 181 -7.72 -7.42 1.56
C LYS A 181 -8.65 -7.18 0.37
N HIS A 182 -8.52 -6.02 -0.28
CA HIS A 182 -9.31 -5.68 -1.46
C HIS A 182 -9.08 -6.70 -2.58
N ARG A 183 -7.82 -6.97 -2.92
CA ARG A 183 -7.45 -7.94 -3.96
C ARG A 183 -7.97 -9.34 -3.68
N THR A 184 -7.86 -9.80 -2.43
CA THR A 184 -8.40 -11.11 -2.01
C THR A 184 -9.91 -11.16 -2.18
N GLN A 185 -10.63 -10.08 -1.86
CA GLN A 185 -12.07 -9.99 -2.06
C GLN A 185 -12.44 -10.05 -3.54
N GLU A 186 -11.76 -9.29 -4.40
CA GLU A 186 -11.98 -9.33 -5.85
C GLU A 186 -11.78 -10.74 -6.43
N LEU A 187 -10.67 -11.41 -6.09
CA LEU A 187 -10.37 -12.74 -6.61
C LEU A 187 -11.35 -13.81 -6.09
N THR A 188 -11.75 -13.72 -4.82
CA THR A 188 -12.79 -14.59 -4.25
C THR A 188 -14.13 -14.39 -4.96
N ALA A 189 -14.45 -13.13 -5.25
CA ALA A 189 -15.68 -12.74 -5.88
C ALA A 189 -15.73 -13.21 -7.35
N PHE A 190 -14.62 -13.03 -8.08
CA PHE A 190 -14.43 -13.53 -9.44
C PHE A 190 -14.53 -15.06 -9.52
N THR A 191 -13.77 -15.80 -8.70
CA THR A 191 -13.78 -17.28 -8.70
C THR A 191 -15.17 -17.83 -8.41
N ARG A 192 -15.90 -17.24 -7.47
CA ARG A 192 -17.30 -17.59 -7.18
C ARG A 192 -18.21 -17.36 -8.39
N ALA A 193 -18.08 -16.24 -9.09
CA ALA A 193 -18.89 -15.91 -10.26
C ALA A 193 -18.62 -16.87 -11.44
N ILE A 194 -17.36 -17.17 -11.72
CA ILE A 194 -17.00 -18.15 -12.76
C ILE A 194 -17.56 -19.52 -12.41
N ARG A 195 -17.43 -19.96 -11.15
CA ARG A 195 -17.99 -21.25 -10.70
C ARG A 195 -19.49 -21.33 -10.96
N GLN A 196 -20.26 -20.28 -10.67
CA GLN A 196 -21.70 -20.23 -10.98
C GLN A 196 -21.99 -20.37 -12.48
N ARG A 197 -21.18 -19.74 -13.35
CA ARG A 197 -21.32 -19.88 -14.81
C ARG A 197 -21.00 -21.28 -15.29
N LEU A 198 -19.97 -21.91 -14.72
CA LEU A 198 -19.61 -23.29 -15.03
C LEU A 198 -20.71 -24.29 -14.64
N GLU A 199 -21.40 -24.07 -13.52
CA GLU A 199 -22.57 -24.88 -13.14
C GLU A 199 -23.68 -24.84 -14.19
N ILE A 200 -23.93 -23.67 -14.81
CA ILE A 200 -24.93 -23.51 -15.88
C ILE A 200 -24.46 -24.18 -17.18
N LEU A 201 -23.16 -24.13 -17.49
CA LEU A 201 -22.59 -24.72 -18.71
C LEU A 201 -22.44 -26.24 -18.65
N ARG A 202 -22.26 -26.81 -17.45
CA ARG A 202 -22.00 -28.24 -17.22
C ARG A 202 -22.95 -29.20 -17.96
N PRO A 203 -24.28 -28.98 -18.03
CA PRO A 203 -25.16 -29.87 -18.80
C PRO A 203 -25.05 -29.73 -20.33
N HIS A 204 -24.42 -28.67 -20.84
CA HIS A 204 -24.44 -28.31 -22.27
C HIS A 204 -23.08 -28.45 -22.97
N LYS A 205 -21.97 -28.36 -22.24
CA LYS A 205 -20.59 -28.33 -22.79
C LYS A 205 -19.64 -29.16 -21.93
N ASP A 206 -18.58 -29.65 -22.55
CA ASP A 206 -17.41 -30.12 -21.80
C ASP A 206 -16.68 -28.89 -21.25
N ILE A 207 -16.61 -28.79 -19.92
CA ILE A 207 -16.02 -27.66 -19.20
C ILE A 207 -14.73 -28.05 -18.46
N THR A 208 -14.19 -29.25 -18.72
CA THR A 208 -13.05 -29.81 -17.98
C THR A 208 -11.83 -28.87 -17.99
N GLU A 209 -11.54 -28.24 -19.14
CA GLU A 209 -10.43 -27.30 -19.27
C GLU A 209 -10.66 -26.01 -18.47
N LEU A 210 -11.88 -25.46 -18.50
CA LEU A 210 -12.24 -24.27 -17.73
C LEU A 210 -12.22 -24.53 -16.22
N GLU A 211 -12.65 -25.72 -15.78
CA GLU A 211 -12.56 -26.14 -14.37
C GLU A 211 -11.11 -26.26 -13.92
N LEU A 212 -10.21 -26.80 -14.74
CA LEU A 212 -8.77 -26.88 -14.44
C LEU A 212 -8.14 -25.49 -14.32
N GLN A 213 -8.48 -24.58 -15.23
CA GLN A 213 -8.02 -23.18 -15.20
C GLN A 213 -8.54 -22.46 -13.94
N LEU A 214 -9.83 -22.61 -13.62
CA LEU A 214 -10.42 -22.04 -12.42
C LEU A 214 -9.75 -22.58 -11.15
N GLN A 215 -9.40 -23.87 -11.10
CA GLN A 215 -8.71 -24.46 -9.95
C GLN A 215 -7.36 -23.76 -9.66
N GLY A 216 -6.64 -23.33 -10.71
CA GLY A 216 -5.43 -22.52 -10.56
C GLY A 216 -5.68 -21.20 -9.82
N LEU A 217 -6.75 -20.50 -10.20
CA LEU A 217 -7.17 -19.25 -9.56
C LEU A 217 -7.68 -19.47 -8.13
N GLU A 218 -8.37 -20.57 -7.87
CA GLU A 218 -8.86 -20.92 -6.54
C GLU A 218 -7.71 -21.22 -5.58
N ASN A 219 -6.68 -21.93 -6.05
CA ASN A 219 -5.46 -22.16 -5.28
C ASN A 219 -4.74 -20.85 -4.95
N LEU A 220 -4.66 -19.93 -5.91
CA LEU A 220 -4.10 -18.59 -5.66
C LEU A 220 -4.94 -17.81 -4.66
N CYS A 221 -6.27 -17.84 -4.80
CA CYS A 221 -7.21 -17.22 -3.88
C CYS A 221 -7.02 -17.73 -2.46
N GLN A 222 -6.87 -19.05 -2.29
CA GLN A 222 -6.59 -19.65 -0.99
C GLN A 222 -5.25 -19.17 -0.41
N LYS A 223 -4.20 -19.07 -1.24
CA LYS A 223 -2.91 -18.50 -0.82
C LYS A 223 -3.06 -17.04 -0.36
N CYS A 224 -3.73 -16.20 -1.14
CA CYS A 224 -4.01 -14.81 -0.76
C CYS A 224 -4.77 -14.73 0.56
N GLN A 225 -5.78 -15.57 0.77
CA GLN A 225 -6.55 -15.63 2.02
C GLN A 225 -5.67 -16.05 3.21
N SER A 226 -4.82 -17.05 3.04
CA SER A 226 -3.87 -17.48 4.08
C SER A 226 -2.88 -16.36 4.43
N CYS A 227 -2.27 -15.72 3.43
CA CYS A 227 -1.34 -14.63 3.65
C CYS A 227 -2.03 -13.40 4.27
N LEU A 228 -3.27 -13.09 3.87
CA LEU A 228 -4.08 -12.02 4.47
C LEU A 228 -4.39 -12.31 5.94
N HIS A 229 -4.75 -13.56 6.26
CA HIS A 229 -5.03 -13.96 7.64
C HIS A 229 -3.80 -13.79 8.53
N ILE A 230 -2.64 -14.27 8.06
CA ILE A 230 -1.36 -14.09 8.77
C ILE A 230 -1.07 -12.59 8.93
N SER A 231 -1.16 -11.83 7.85
CA SER A 231 -0.94 -10.38 7.84
C SER A 231 -1.79 -9.63 8.87
N GLN A 232 -3.07 -10.00 9.01
CA GLN A 232 -3.98 -9.45 10.02
C GLN A 232 -3.54 -9.81 11.44
N GLN A 233 -3.13 -11.06 11.68
CA GLN A 233 -2.61 -11.48 12.98
C GLN A 233 -1.35 -10.70 13.35
N LEU A 234 -0.42 -10.55 12.41
CA LEU A 234 0.82 -9.80 12.61
C LEU A 234 0.57 -8.31 12.90
N ALA A 235 -0.37 -7.69 12.18
CA ALA A 235 -0.77 -6.31 12.43
C ALA A 235 -1.41 -6.14 13.82
N GLU A 236 -2.30 -7.05 14.22
CA GLU A 236 -2.92 -7.06 15.55
C GLU A 236 -1.87 -7.22 16.66
N MET A 237 -0.91 -8.13 16.47
CA MET A 237 0.19 -8.37 17.40
C MET A 237 1.11 -7.15 17.54
N SER A 238 1.39 -6.44 16.45
CA SER A 238 2.15 -5.19 16.48
C SER A 238 1.45 -4.14 17.36
N GLU A 239 0.13 -4.04 17.27
CA GLU A 239 -0.65 -3.14 18.09
C GLU A 239 -0.66 -3.57 19.57
N TRP A 240 -0.80 -4.87 19.86
CA TRP A 240 -0.66 -5.38 21.23
C TRP A 240 0.70 -5.05 21.85
N VAL A 241 1.79 -5.28 21.11
CA VAL A 241 3.16 -4.98 21.58
C VAL A 241 3.30 -3.49 21.91
N LYS A 242 2.78 -2.59 21.06
CA LYS A 242 2.81 -1.14 21.31
C LYS A 242 1.99 -0.75 22.54
N GLN A 243 0.81 -1.34 22.71
CA GLN A 243 -0.05 -1.07 23.86
C GLN A 243 0.56 -1.59 25.17
N ASP A 244 1.10 -2.80 25.14
CA ASP A 244 1.72 -3.43 26.30
C ASP A 244 2.99 -2.70 26.72
N PHE A 245 3.80 -2.21 25.77
CA PHE A 245 4.93 -1.33 26.09
C PHE A 245 4.50 -0.07 26.85
N LYS A 246 3.40 0.58 26.43
CA LYS A 246 2.85 1.78 27.09
C LYS A 246 2.33 1.45 28.50
N LEU A 247 1.57 0.37 28.64
CA LEU A 247 1.01 -0.06 29.93
C LEU A 247 2.10 -0.49 30.91
N LEU A 248 3.08 -1.26 30.44
CA LEU A 248 4.24 -1.69 31.21
C LEU A 248 5.03 -0.47 31.72
N THR A 249 5.28 0.51 30.86
CA THR A 249 5.93 1.78 31.26
C THR A 249 5.15 2.49 32.37
N ARG A 250 3.83 2.57 32.25
CA ARG A 250 2.97 3.17 33.28
C ARG A 250 3.06 2.42 34.61
N HIS A 251 3.00 1.08 34.59
CA HIS A 251 3.11 0.26 35.80
C HIS A 251 4.49 0.39 36.47
N VAL A 252 5.57 0.45 35.68
CA VAL A 252 6.92 0.74 36.18
C VAL A 252 6.96 2.08 36.93
N ILE A 253 6.38 3.13 36.37
CA ILE A 253 6.35 4.47 36.99
C ILE A 253 5.53 4.43 38.29
N GLN A 254 4.35 3.81 38.27
CA GLN A 254 3.48 3.69 39.45
C GLN A 254 4.18 2.97 40.60
N LEU A 255 4.77 1.79 40.34
CA LEU A 255 5.52 1.03 41.36
C LEU A 255 6.71 1.81 41.93
N ARG A 256 7.34 2.69 41.14
CA ARG A 256 8.44 3.55 41.62
C ARG A 256 7.94 4.71 42.48
N MET A 257 6.75 5.25 42.21
CA MET A 257 6.21 6.41 42.91
C MET A 257 5.40 6.04 44.17
N HIS A 258 4.60 4.98 44.12
CA HIS A 258 3.60 4.65 45.13
C HIS A 258 3.56 3.14 45.44
N ALA A 259 4.64 2.58 45.99
CA ALA A 259 4.71 1.16 46.32
C ALA A 259 3.73 0.75 47.44
N THR A 260 2.47 0.47 47.10
CA THR A 260 1.45 -0.10 47.98
C THR A 260 1.21 -1.57 47.67
N ALA A 261 0.71 -2.35 48.63
CA ALA A 261 0.41 -3.77 48.42
C ALA A 261 -0.64 -3.98 47.32
N GLU A 262 -1.60 -3.07 47.18
CA GLU A 262 -2.62 -3.12 46.13
C GLU A 262 -2.04 -2.86 44.74
N GLU A 263 -1.05 -1.95 44.62
CA GLU A 263 -0.35 -1.70 43.36
C GLU A 263 0.55 -2.86 42.95
N VAL A 264 1.22 -3.51 43.91
CA VAL A 264 1.99 -4.74 43.66
C VAL A 264 1.07 -5.85 43.16
N ALA A 265 -0.07 -6.09 43.82
CA ALA A 265 -1.02 -7.11 43.39
C ALA A 265 -1.63 -6.82 42.00
N ARG A 266 -1.86 -5.55 41.65
CA ARG A 266 -2.30 -5.16 40.30
C ARG A 266 -1.21 -5.42 39.25
N ALA A 267 0.03 -5.07 39.55
CA ALA A 267 1.17 -5.30 38.67
C ALA A 267 1.44 -6.79 38.42
N GLU A 268 1.25 -7.65 39.41
CA GLU A 268 1.37 -9.11 39.27
C GLU A 268 0.32 -9.70 38.33
N ARG A 269 -0.94 -9.25 38.43
CA ARG A 269 -2.00 -9.68 37.50
C ARG A 269 -1.67 -9.25 36.07
N PHE A 270 -1.19 -8.02 35.91
CA PHE A 270 -0.78 -7.51 34.60
C PHE A 270 0.38 -8.33 34.01
N ASP A 271 1.40 -8.72 34.79
CA ASP A 271 2.49 -9.57 34.28
C ASP A 271 2.00 -10.96 33.82
N ALA A 272 1.05 -11.56 34.54
CA ALA A 272 0.46 -12.84 34.15
C ALA A 272 -0.35 -12.75 32.84
N GLU A 273 -1.11 -11.66 32.67
CA GLU A 273 -1.82 -11.38 31.41
C GLU A 273 -0.84 -11.14 30.25
N LEU A 274 0.23 -10.38 30.52
CA LEU A 274 1.28 -10.09 29.54
C LEU A 274 2.00 -11.36 29.10
N GLN A 275 2.33 -12.27 30.04
CA GLN A 275 2.89 -13.59 29.72
C GLN A 275 1.97 -14.38 28.80
N THR A 276 0.67 -14.44 29.09
CA THR A 276 -0.29 -15.19 28.29
C THR A 276 -0.35 -14.67 26.84
N ARG A 277 -0.36 -13.34 26.67
CA ARG A 277 -0.34 -12.72 25.33
C ARG A 277 0.97 -12.96 24.62
N TYR A 278 2.08 -12.91 25.34
CA TYR A 278 3.41 -13.21 24.81
C TYR A 278 3.51 -14.64 24.28
N ASP A 279 3.04 -15.62 25.05
CA ASP A 279 3.05 -17.03 24.63
C ASP A 279 2.22 -17.24 23.35
N LYS A 280 1.07 -16.56 23.24
CA LYS A 280 0.26 -16.54 22.01
C LYS A 280 1.04 -15.96 20.83
N ILE A 281 1.74 -14.85 21.03
CA ILE A 281 2.58 -14.21 19.99
C ILE A 281 3.68 -15.17 19.53
N VAL A 282 4.41 -15.77 20.47
CA VAL A 282 5.49 -16.71 20.17
C VAL A 282 4.97 -17.93 19.40
N ALA A 283 3.83 -18.48 19.79
CA ALA A 283 3.23 -19.62 19.10
C ALA A 283 2.86 -19.29 17.64
N ILE A 284 2.35 -18.09 17.38
CA ILE A 284 2.05 -17.64 16.01
C ILE A 284 3.35 -17.49 15.21
N ILE A 285 4.36 -16.79 15.75
CA ILE A 285 5.65 -16.59 15.08
C ILE A 285 6.33 -17.92 14.74
N GLN A 286 6.28 -18.90 15.64
CA GLN A 286 6.85 -20.23 15.42
C GLN A 286 6.13 -21.03 14.32
N GLY A 287 4.87 -20.70 14.02
CA GLY A 287 4.11 -21.31 12.93
C GLY A 287 4.37 -20.69 11.56
N LEU A 288 5.12 -19.58 11.47
CA LEU A 288 5.43 -18.90 10.22
C LEU A 288 6.58 -19.58 9.48
N GLU A 289 6.61 -19.40 8.16
CA GLU A 289 7.79 -19.73 7.36
C GLU A 289 9.00 -18.89 7.77
N ASN A 290 10.21 -19.45 7.67
CA ASN A 290 11.43 -18.83 8.18
C ASN A 290 11.66 -17.41 7.65
N GLU A 291 11.41 -17.15 6.36
CA GLU A 291 11.61 -15.83 5.76
C GLU A 291 10.62 -14.80 6.31
N THR A 292 9.33 -15.15 6.35
CA THR A 292 8.27 -14.32 6.93
C THR A 292 8.53 -14.03 8.40
N ARG A 293 8.98 -15.05 9.14
CA ARG A 293 9.36 -14.92 10.55
C ARG A 293 10.50 -13.91 10.73
N THR A 294 11.58 -14.03 9.97
CA THR A 294 12.72 -13.11 10.07
C THR A 294 12.32 -11.67 9.76
N ARG A 295 11.57 -11.44 8.68
CA ARG A 295 11.07 -10.08 8.35
C ARG A 295 10.22 -9.50 9.49
N PHE A 296 9.33 -10.32 10.06
CA PHE A 296 8.48 -9.87 11.16
C PHE A 296 9.24 -9.60 12.47
N GLU A 297 10.22 -10.44 12.81
CA GLU A 297 11.08 -10.25 13.99
C GLU A 297 11.93 -8.98 13.88
N GLU A 298 12.29 -8.56 12.66
CA GLU A 298 13.00 -7.29 12.41
C GLU A 298 12.09 -6.07 12.54
N GLU A 299 10.84 -6.17 12.08
CA GLU A 299 9.88 -5.06 12.10
C GLU A 299 9.23 -4.85 13.48
N ILE A 300 8.94 -5.94 14.19
CA ILE A 300 8.42 -5.84 15.55
C ILE A 300 9.59 -5.62 16.50
N SER A 301 9.52 -4.54 17.27
CA SER A 301 10.42 -4.26 18.40
C SER A 301 10.21 -5.23 19.57
N PHE A 302 10.31 -6.53 19.31
CA PHE A 302 10.00 -7.60 20.24
C PHE A 302 11.08 -7.75 21.31
N ALA A 303 12.35 -7.66 20.91
CA ALA A 303 13.48 -7.71 21.84
C ALA A 303 13.45 -6.57 22.88
N PRO A 304 13.18 -5.30 22.50
CA PRO A 304 12.95 -4.22 23.47
C PRO A 304 11.82 -4.49 24.46
N LEU A 305 10.67 -5.04 24.01
CA LEU A 305 9.56 -5.38 24.90
C LEU A 305 9.99 -6.44 25.93
N MET A 306 10.72 -7.46 25.48
CA MET A 306 11.23 -8.53 26.35
C MET A 306 12.18 -7.99 27.41
N GLN A 307 13.14 -7.17 27.00
CA GLN A 307 14.06 -6.54 27.94
C GLN A 307 13.31 -5.64 28.95
N GLN A 308 12.31 -4.88 28.50
CA GLN A 308 11.52 -4.04 29.39
C GLN A 308 10.73 -4.87 30.40
N ARG A 309 10.21 -6.02 29.97
CA ARG A 309 9.47 -6.93 30.83
C ARG A 309 10.36 -7.57 31.89
N GLU A 310 11.56 -8.02 31.54
CA GLU A 310 12.55 -8.51 32.51
C GLU A 310 12.87 -7.44 33.57
N ASN A 311 13.08 -6.20 33.14
CA ASN A 311 13.30 -5.07 34.05
C ASN A 311 12.10 -4.82 34.97
N PHE A 312 10.87 -4.96 34.45
CA PHE A 312 9.65 -4.83 35.23
C PHE A 312 9.52 -5.94 36.28
N GLN A 313 9.81 -7.19 35.93
CA GLN A 313 9.78 -8.31 36.87
C GLN A 313 10.80 -8.13 38.00
N GLN A 314 12.02 -7.70 37.70
CA GLN A 314 13.03 -7.38 38.72
C GLN A 314 12.54 -6.26 39.66
N LEU A 315 11.91 -5.21 39.11
CA LEU A 315 11.33 -4.13 39.91
C LEU A 315 10.18 -4.64 40.78
N LEU A 316 9.29 -5.47 40.23
CA LEU A 316 8.16 -6.04 40.95
C LEU A 316 8.62 -6.88 42.14
N ASP A 317 9.62 -7.76 41.94
CA ASP A 317 10.19 -8.58 42.99
C ASP A 317 10.87 -7.75 44.09
N SER A 318 11.63 -6.71 43.72
CA SER A 318 12.25 -5.81 44.68
C SER A 318 11.21 -5.03 45.50
N THR A 319 10.09 -4.65 44.89
CA THR A 319 9.02 -3.88 45.51
C THR A 319 8.16 -4.77 46.41
N ARG A 320 7.87 -6.00 45.97
CA ARG A 320 7.22 -7.03 46.78
C ARG A 320 7.97 -7.28 48.09
N ARG A 321 9.30 -7.42 48.02
CA ARG A 321 10.15 -7.58 49.21
C ARG A 321 10.03 -6.39 50.17
N ARG A 322 10.09 -5.15 49.66
CA ARG A 322 9.98 -3.93 50.48
C ARG A 322 8.61 -3.79 51.16
N VAL A 323 7.53 -4.11 50.45
CA VAL A 323 6.16 -3.97 50.98
C VAL A 323 5.82 -5.07 51.99
N HIS A 324 6.29 -6.31 51.78
CA HIS A 324 5.98 -7.44 52.66
C HIS A 324 7.00 -7.69 53.78
N MET A 325 8.22 -7.18 53.66
CA MET A 325 9.26 -7.28 54.69
C MET A 325 9.88 -5.89 54.99
N PRO A 326 9.13 -4.96 55.60
CA PRO A 326 9.61 -3.60 55.84
C PRO A 326 10.77 -3.48 56.85
N ASN A 327 11.10 -4.55 57.60
CA ASN A 327 12.05 -4.54 58.72
C ASN A 327 13.15 -5.62 58.64
N ALA A 328 13.43 -6.19 57.46
CA ALA A 328 14.57 -7.09 57.25
C ALA A 328 15.77 -6.31 56.68
#